data_AF-A0A9P5UM47-F1
#
_entry.id   AF-A0A9P5UM47-F1
#
_cell.length_a   1.000
_cell.length_b   1.000
_cell.length_c   1.000
_cell.angle_alpha   90.00
_cell.angle_beta   90.00
_cell.angle_gamma   90.00
#
_symmetry.space_group_name_H-M   'P 1'
#
loop_
_entity.id
_entity.type
_entity.pdbx_description
1 polymer ?
#
loop_
_entity_poly.entity_id
_entity_poly.type
_entity_poly.pdbx_seq_one_letter_code
_entity_poly.pdbx_strand_id
1 'polypeptide(L)' 'MSDVGFSMGIAGTEVAKEASAIILMDDNFSSIVKAILWGRAVNDAVKKFLQFQLTVNVTAVILTL' A
#
# COMPACT_ATOMS: atom_id res chain seq x y z
N MET A 1 -6.47 16.72 7.73
CA MET A 1 -5.74 16.17 6.57
C MET A 1 -5.86 14.67 6.65
N SER A 2 -6.37 14.03 5.61
CA SER A 2 -6.38 12.57 5.50
C SER A 2 -5.03 12.10 4.98
N ASP A 3 -4.47 11.03 5.56
CA ASP A 3 -3.21 10.46 5.08
C ASP A 3 -3.33 9.84 3.68
N VAL A 4 -4.54 9.37 3.33
CA VAL A 4 -4.88 8.83 2.00
C VAL A 4 -6.30 9.29 1.63
N GLY A 5 -6.41 10.12 0.59
CA GLY A 5 -7.70 10.59 0.06
C GLY A 5 -8.16 9.73 -1.12
N PHE A 6 -9.48 9.45 -1.18
CA PHE A 6 -10.11 8.73 -2.28
C PHE A 6 -11.08 9.62 -3.06
N SER A 7 -11.10 9.52 -4.39
CA SER A 7 -12.10 10.17 -5.23
C SER A 7 -12.85 9.18 -6.12
N MET A 8 -14.06 9.55 -6.52
CA MET A 8 -14.86 8.81 -7.50
C MET A 8 -14.41 9.15 -8.92
N GLY A 9 -14.26 8.15 -9.77
CA GLY A 9 -13.81 8.25 -11.15
C GLY A 9 -14.91 8.72 -12.12
N ILE A 10 -16.18 8.40 -11.84
CA ILE A 10 -17.32 8.80 -12.68
C ILE A 10 -17.98 10.05 -12.09
N ALA A 11 -18.45 9.99 -10.85
CA ALA A 11 -19.18 11.08 -10.19
C ALA A 11 -18.29 12.18 -9.58
N GLY A 12 -16.98 11.95 -9.47
CA GLY A 12 -16.05 12.92 -8.89
C GLY A 12 -15.72 14.08 -9.83
N THR A 13 -15.57 15.27 -9.25
CA THR A 13 -15.06 16.45 -9.97
C THR A 13 -13.58 16.29 -10.29
N GLU A 14 -13.10 16.92 -11.37
CA GLU A 14 -11.68 16.82 -11.77
C GLU A 14 -10.74 17.32 -10.66
N VAL A 15 -11.11 18.42 -9.99
CA VAL A 15 -10.36 18.96 -8.84
C VAL A 15 -10.25 17.94 -7.69
N ALA A 16 -11.32 17.17 -7.43
CA ALA A 16 -11.30 16.14 -6.40
C ALA A 16 -10.44 14.93 -6.82
N LYS A 17 -10.42 14.59 -8.10
CA LYS A 17 -9.57 13.52 -8.65
C LYS A 17 -8.09 13.88 -8.54
N GLU A 18 -7.71 15.11 -8.92
CA GLU A 18 -6.33 15.60 -8.83
C GLU A 18 -5.84 15.76 -7.38
N ALA A 19 -6.71 16.13 -6.45
CA ALA A 19 -6.35 16.28 -5.04
C ALA A 19 -6.28 14.94 -4.27
N SER A 20 -6.76 13.85 -4.87
CA SER A 20 -6.84 12.54 -4.21
C SER A 20 -5.64 11.65 -4.53
N ALA A 21 -5.30 10.76 -3.60
CA ALA A 21 -4.19 9.82 -3.78
C ALA A 21 -4.64 8.56 -4.55
N ILE A 22 -5.92 8.20 -4.48
CA ILE A 22 -6.48 7.01 -5.09
C ILE A 22 -7.82 7.34 -5.74
N ILE A 23 -7.98 7.02 -7.02
CA ILE A 23 -9.21 7.22 -7.79
C ILE A 23 -9.92 5.88 -7.99
N LEU A 24 -11.19 5.79 -7.57
CA LEU A 24 -12.05 4.64 -7.85
C LEU A 24 -12.57 4.72 -9.28
N MET A 25 -12.04 3.90 -10.18
CA MET A 25 -12.50 3.91 -11.58
C MET A 25 -13.94 3.39 -11.78
N ASP A 26 -14.43 2.57 -10.84
CA ASP A 26 -15.74 1.91 -10.93
C ASP A 26 -16.79 2.52 -10.00
N ASP A 27 -16.48 3.62 -9.30
CA ASP A 27 -17.34 4.27 -8.31
C ASP A 27 -17.94 3.30 -7.27
N ASN A 28 -17.25 2.20 -6.97
CA ASN A 28 -17.73 1.18 -6.04
C ASN A 28 -16.94 1.19 -4.73
N PHE A 29 -17.62 1.44 -3.62
CA PHE A 29 -17.02 1.38 -2.27
C PHE A 29 -16.35 0.03 -1.94
N SER A 30 -16.77 -1.07 -2.59
CA SER A 30 -16.11 -2.38 -2.48
C SER A 30 -14.63 -2.33 -2.91
N SER A 31 -14.28 -1.45 -3.86
CA SER A 31 -12.90 -1.25 -4.31
C SER A 31 -12.00 -0.65 -3.22
N ILE A 32 -12.56 0.12 -2.28
CA ILE A 32 -11.82 0.60 -1.09
C ILE A 32 -11.45 -0.59 -0.20
N VAL A 33 -12.38 -1.51 0.04
CA VAL A 33 -12.12 -2.71 0.85
C VAL A 33 -11.03 -3.56 0.22
N LYS A 34 -11.06 -3.74 -1.11
CA LYS A 34 -10.00 -4.42 -1.86
C LYS A 34 -8.66 -3.69 -1.75
N ALA A 35 -8.63 -2.36 -1.83
CA ALA A 35 -7.42 -1.57 -1.67
C ALA A 35 -6.79 -1.75 -0.27
N ILE A 36 -7.61 -1.79 0.79
CA ILE A 36 -7.15 -2.06 2.16
C ILE A 36 -6.58 -3.48 2.28
N LEU A 37 -7.26 -4.47 1.71
CA LEU A 37 -6.78 -5.86 1.71
C LEU A 37 -5.41 -5.97 1.02
N TRP A 38 -5.25 -5.31 -0.12
CA TRP A 38 -4.00 -5.30 -0.86
C TRP A 38 -2.89 -4.58 -0.09
N GLY A 39 -3.20 -3.44 0.54
CA GLY A 39 -2.27 -2.73 1.42
C GLY A 39 -1.74 -3.59 2.57
N ARG A 40 -2.61 -4.40 3.20
CA ARG A 40 -2.19 -5.35 4.24
C ARG A 40 -1.30 -6.46 3.68
N ALA A 41 -1.64 -7.02 2.53
CA ALA A 41 -0.84 -8.05 1.87
C ALA A 41 0.57 -7.55 1.53
N VAL A 42 0.69 -6.32 1.02
CA VAL A 42 1.99 -5.69 0.76
C VAL A 42 2.80 -5.48 2.03
N ASN A 43 2.18 -4.97 3.09
CA ASN A 43 2.86 -4.77 4.36
C ASN A 43 3.42 -6.09 4.93
N ASP A 44 2.64 -7.18 4.83
CA ASP A 44 3.11 -8.50 5.26
C ASP A 44 4.24 -9.04 4.38
N ALA A 45 4.18 -8.81 3.06
CA ALA A 45 5.25 -9.17 2.13
C ALA A 45 6.54 -8.40 2.43
N VAL A 46 6.45 -7.08 2.67
CA VAL A 46 7.60 -6.23 3.03
C VAL A 46 8.23 -6.69 4.35
N LYS A 47 7.42 -6.99 5.38
CA LYS A 47 7.95 -7.51 6.65
C LYS A 47 8.70 -8.82 6.48
N LYS A 48 8.14 -9.77 5.71
CA LYS A 48 8.80 -11.06 5.42
C LYS A 48 10.09 -10.86 4.64
N PHE A 49 10.09 -9.96 3.65
CA PHE A 49 11.29 -9.61 2.90
C PHE A 49 12.37 -9.00 3.79
N LEU A 50 12.00 -8.05 4.66
CA LEU A 50 12.94 -7.44 5.60
C LEU A 50 13.51 -8.47 6.59
N GLN A 51 12.66 -9.36 7.11
CA GLN A 51 13.09 -10.43 8.02
C GLN A 51 14.10 -11.37 7.35
N PHE A 52 13.85 -11.74 6.09
CA PHE A 52 14.79 -12.56 5.32
C PHE A 52 16.13 -11.84 5.12
N GLN A 53 16.09 -10.59 4.64
CA GLN A 53 17.30 -9.81 4.38
C GLN A 53 18.12 -9.59 5.67
N LEU A 54 17.45 -9.30 6.78
CA LEU A 54 18.09 -9.09 8.07
C LEU A 54 18.69 -10.39 8.62
N THR A 55 18.00 -11.52 8.48
CA THR A 55 18.51 -12.84 8.90
C THR A 55 19.78 -13.21 8.12
N VAL A 56 19.78 -13.00 6.80
CA VAL A 56 20.95 -13.24 5.94
C VAL A 56 22.11 -12.33 6.34
N ASN A 57 21.87 -11.03 6.51
CA ASN A 57 22.91 -10.08 6.90
C ASN A 57 23.50 -10.39 8.28
N VAL A 58 22.67 -10.70 9.28
CA VAL A 58 23.13 -11.07 10.63
C VAL A 58 23.94 -12.37 10.59
N THR A 59 23.49 -13.38 9.86
CA THR A 59 24.22 -14.66 9.71
C THR A 59 25.58 -14.43 9.04
N ALA A 60 25.63 -13.60 8.00
CA ALA A 60 26.87 -13.27 7.32
C ALA A 60 27.87 -12.58 8.25
N VAL A 61 27.41 -11.62 9.06
CA VAL A 61 28.26 -10.95 10.06
C VAL A 61 28.78 -11.94 11.10
N ILE A 62 27.92 -12.83 11.62
CA ILE A 62 28.32 -13.84 12.62
C ILE A 62 29.36 -14.82 12.06
N LEU A 63 29.23 -15.24 10.79
CA LEU A 63 30.19 -16.16 10.15
C LEU A 63 31.50 -15.49 9.76
N THR A 64 31.49 -14.18 9.55
CA THR A 64 32.68 -13.42 9.13
C THR A 64 33.54 -12.97 10.33
N LEU A 65 32.92 -12.85 11.52
CA LEU A 65 33.58 -12.58 12.80
C LEU A 65 34.23 -13.84 13.38
#